data_AF-A0A0F9AA30-F1
#
_entry.id   AF-A0A0F9AA30-F1
#
_cell.length_a   1.000
_cell.length_b   1.000
_cell.length_c   1.000
_cell.angle_alpha   90.00
_cell.angle_beta   90.00
_cell.angle_gamma   90.00
#
_symmetry.space_group_name_H-M   'P 1'
#
loop_
_entity.id
_entity.type
_entity.pdbx_description
1 polymer ?
#
loop_
_entity_poly.entity_id
_entity_poly.type
_entity_poly.pdbx_seq_one_letter_code
_entity_poly.pdbx_strand_id
1 'polypeptide(L)'
;MILQYALPSLFIGIVGGYFLRRYIVNLKVASAKETAGNILKEAQKEAEAKKREAILETKDQLFKERSNFERETRERRAELQRLEKRLLQKEENLDKRVDVLDKKEKLITNRERMVDAKESELKKDQEEIRKELERISGLTAEEVKNMLIKSLEEESRRDAQITINLIETEAKVLKQMSSNPVCDRYITCYYDYFLHTIAGTDDRPSQYLIVVTDYITGESLQQILLDQVGKGNFDMNKLLQMMFEIAQAVDYI
;
A
#
# COMPACT_ATOMS: atom_id res chain seq x y z
N MET A 1 -67.51 -109.25 -71.81
CA MET A 1 -66.09 -109.31 -71.39
C MET A 1 -65.57 -107.97 -70.84
N ILE A 2 -65.78 -106.81 -71.49
CA ILE A 2 -65.21 -105.51 -71.05
C ILE A 2 -65.68 -105.06 -69.65
N LEU A 3 -66.97 -105.28 -69.29
CA LEU A 3 -67.53 -104.85 -68.00
C LEU A 3 -66.93 -105.59 -66.79
N GLN A 4 -66.38 -106.80 -66.97
CA GLN A 4 -65.78 -107.59 -65.90
C GLN A 4 -64.42 -107.03 -65.45
N TYR A 5 -63.71 -106.29 -66.32
CA TYR A 5 -62.40 -105.69 -65.99
C TYR A 5 -62.50 -104.24 -65.49
N ALA A 6 -63.63 -103.57 -65.72
CA ALA A 6 -63.82 -102.17 -65.32
C ALA A 6 -63.86 -101.99 -63.79
N LEU A 7 -64.65 -102.81 -63.09
CA LEU A 7 -64.75 -102.80 -61.62
C LEU A 7 -63.41 -103.03 -60.89
N PRO A 8 -62.60 -104.05 -61.23
CA PRO A 8 -61.30 -104.25 -60.58
C PRO A 8 -60.29 -103.14 -60.92
N SER A 9 -60.30 -102.58 -62.14
CA SER A 9 -59.43 -101.44 -62.48
C SER A 9 -59.75 -100.18 -61.66
N LEU A 10 -61.05 -99.91 -61.43
CA LEU A 10 -61.50 -98.79 -60.61
C LEU A 10 -61.12 -99.00 -59.13
N PHE A 11 -61.28 -100.23 -58.63
CA PHE A 11 -60.89 -100.57 -57.26
C PHE A 11 -59.37 -100.41 -57.06
N ILE A 12 -58.55 -100.88 -58.00
CA ILE A 12 -57.09 -100.71 -57.96
C ILE A 12 -56.70 -99.23 -58.04
N GLY A 13 -57.38 -98.43 -58.87
CA GLY A 13 -57.15 -96.99 -58.96
C GLY A 13 -57.46 -96.24 -57.66
N ILE A 14 -58.57 -96.57 -57.00
CA ILE A 14 -58.97 -95.96 -55.72
C ILE A 14 -57.99 -96.37 -54.60
N VAL A 15 -57.66 -97.66 -54.51
CA VAL A 15 -56.72 -98.17 -53.50
C VAL A 15 -55.32 -97.59 -53.74
N GLY A 16 -54.81 -97.65 -54.97
CA GLY A 16 -53.52 -97.08 -55.35
C GLY A 16 -53.46 -95.56 -55.13
N GLY A 17 -54.52 -94.83 -55.50
CA GLY A 17 -54.64 -93.40 -55.26
C GLY A 17 -54.68 -93.03 -53.78
N TYR A 18 -55.37 -93.81 -52.95
CA TYR A 18 -55.38 -93.63 -51.50
C TYR A 18 -53.99 -93.85 -50.89
N PHE A 19 -53.27 -94.90 -51.30
CA PHE A 19 -51.91 -95.17 -50.84
C PHE A 19 -50.92 -94.07 -51.28
N LEU A 20 -50.99 -93.62 -52.55
CA LEU A 20 -50.18 -92.51 -53.06
C LEU A 20 -50.44 -91.21 -52.29
N ARG A 21 -51.72 -90.87 -52.06
CA ARG A 21 -52.09 -89.69 -51.28
C ARG A 21 -51.57 -89.79 -49.84
N ARG A 22 -51.72 -90.95 -49.20
CA ARG A 22 -51.23 -91.21 -47.84
C ARG A 22 -49.70 -91.07 -47.76
N TYR A 23 -48.98 -91.56 -48.75
CA TYR A 23 -47.52 -91.43 -48.81
C TYR A 23 -47.07 -89.98 -48.98
N ILE A 24 -47.66 -89.21 -49.92
CA ILE A 24 -47.32 -87.80 -50.13
C ILE A 24 -47.66 -86.94 -48.90
N VAL A 25 -48.80 -87.19 -48.24
CA VAL A 25 -49.17 -86.47 -47.01
C VAL A 25 -48.18 -86.79 -45.90
N ASN A 26 -47.80 -88.06 -45.72
CA ASN A 26 -46.81 -88.44 -44.71
C ASN A 26 -45.44 -87.79 -44.97
N LEU A 27 -44.98 -87.72 -46.23
CA LEU A 27 -43.75 -87.02 -46.59
C LEU A 27 -43.83 -85.51 -46.30
N LYS A 28 -44.94 -84.86 -46.66
CA LYS A 28 -45.15 -83.43 -46.35
C LYS A 28 -45.17 -83.17 -44.85
N VAL A 29 -45.84 -84.03 -44.06
CA VAL A 29 -45.87 -83.92 -42.60
C VAL A 29 -44.47 -84.17 -42.01
N ALA A 30 -43.72 -85.15 -42.52
CA ALA A 30 -42.35 -85.41 -42.08
C ALA A 30 -41.43 -84.21 -42.35
N SER A 31 -41.46 -83.66 -43.57
CA SER A 31 -40.70 -82.47 -43.95
C SER A 31 -41.11 -81.22 -43.16
N ALA A 32 -42.40 -81.02 -42.90
CA ALA A 32 -42.88 -79.92 -42.06
C ALA A 32 -42.41 -80.05 -40.60
N LYS A 33 -42.42 -81.27 -40.05
CA LYS A 33 -41.88 -81.55 -38.71
C LYS A 33 -40.38 -81.33 -38.64
N GLU A 34 -39.63 -81.76 -39.66
CA GLU A 34 -38.19 -81.52 -39.74
C GLU A 34 -37.88 -80.02 -39.80
N THR A 35 -38.59 -79.28 -40.66
CA THR A 35 -38.44 -77.83 -40.78
C THR A 35 -38.77 -77.12 -39.47
N ALA A 36 -39.88 -77.47 -38.82
CA ALA A 36 -40.24 -76.93 -37.51
C ALA A 36 -39.18 -77.27 -36.43
N GLY A 37 -38.64 -78.49 -36.46
CA GLY A 37 -37.56 -78.90 -35.58
C GLY A 37 -36.27 -78.11 -35.80
N ASN A 38 -35.93 -77.82 -37.06
CA ASN A 38 -34.77 -77.01 -37.41
C ASN A 38 -34.95 -75.55 -36.98
N ILE A 39 -36.14 -74.98 -37.17
CA ILE A 39 -36.47 -73.62 -36.69
C ILE A 39 -36.33 -73.54 -35.17
N LEU A 40 -36.84 -74.52 -34.41
CA LEU A 40 -36.71 -74.53 -32.95
C LEU A 40 -35.25 -74.67 -32.51
N LYS A 41 -34.47 -75.52 -33.18
CA LYS A 41 -33.03 -75.68 -32.88
C LYS A 41 -32.26 -74.39 -33.16
N GLU A 42 -32.55 -73.71 -34.26
CA GLU A 42 -31.88 -72.46 -34.61
C GLU A 42 -32.29 -71.34 -33.64
N ALA A 43 -33.58 -71.21 -33.32
CA ALA A 43 -34.06 -70.27 -32.32
C ALA A 43 -33.42 -70.50 -30.94
N GLN A 44 -33.23 -71.77 -30.53
CA GLN A 44 -32.54 -72.08 -29.29
C GLN A 44 -31.05 -71.70 -29.34
N LYS A 45 -30.35 -71.99 -30.43
CA LYS A 45 -28.95 -71.59 -30.61
C LYS A 45 -28.78 -70.07 -30.60
N GLU A 46 -29.64 -69.34 -31.30
CA GLU A 46 -29.63 -67.88 -31.32
C GLU A 46 -29.92 -67.30 -29.92
N ALA A 47 -30.88 -67.86 -29.19
CA ALA A 47 -31.18 -67.43 -27.82
C ALA A 47 -29.99 -67.67 -26.88
N GLU A 48 -29.32 -68.83 -26.99
CA GLU A 48 -28.10 -69.13 -26.25
C GLU A 48 -26.95 -68.19 -26.63
N ALA A 49 -26.77 -67.89 -27.92
CA ALA A 49 -25.77 -66.96 -28.41
C ALA A 49 -26.00 -65.54 -27.87
N LYS A 50 -27.23 -65.01 -27.99
CA LYS A 50 -27.61 -63.70 -27.44
C LYS A 50 -27.42 -63.63 -25.93
N LYS A 51 -27.76 -64.69 -25.20
CA LYS A 51 -27.53 -64.76 -23.76
C LYS A 51 -26.03 -64.68 -23.43
N ARG A 52 -25.19 -65.40 -24.17
CA ARG A 52 -23.73 -65.35 -23.98
C ARG A 52 -23.17 -63.97 -24.31
N GLU A 53 -23.61 -63.37 -25.41
CA GLU A 53 -23.21 -62.03 -25.82
C GLU A 53 -23.59 -60.98 -24.78
N ALA A 54 -24.83 -60.99 -24.28
CA ALA A 54 -25.27 -60.07 -23.24
C ALA A 54 -24.45 -60.21 -21.94
N ILE A 55 -24.11 -61.44 -21.55
CA ILE A 55 -23.25 -61.70 -20.38
C ILE A 55 -21.83 -61.17 -20.60
N LEU A 56 -21.28 -61.34 -21.82
CA LEU A 56 -19.95 -60.84 -22.15
C LEU A 56 -19.93 -59.31 -22.16
N GLU A 57 -20.91 -58.67 -22.80
CA GLU A 57 -21.04 -57.22 -22.82
C GLU A 57 -21.16 -56.65 -21.39
N THR A 58 -21.99 -57.27 -20.55
CA THR A 58 -22.14 -56.87 -19.14
C THR A 58 -20.82 -56.99 -18.39
N LYS A 59 -20.06 -58.07 -18.62
CA LYS A 59 -18.73 -58.24 -18.00
C LYS A 59 -17.76 -57.17 -18.47
N ASP A 60 -17.72 -56.87 -19.76
CA ASP A 60 -16.84 -55.84 -20.32
C ASP A 60 -17.17 -54.45 -19.77
N GLN A 61 -18.46 -54.12 -19.64
CA GLN A 61 -18.91 -52.89 -19.00
C GLN A 61 -18.48 -52.84 -17.53
N LEU A 62 -18.69 -53.91 -16.77
CA LEU A 62 -18.25 -54.01 -15.37
C LEU A 62 -16.74 -53.84 -15.23
N PHE A 63 -15.94 -54.45 -16.12
CA PHE A 63 -14.48 -54.30 -16.11
C PHE A 63 -14.05 -52.86 -16.42
N LYS A 64 -14.68 -52.21 -17.40
CA LYS A 64 -14.43 -50.79 -17.71
C LYS A 64 -14.77 -49.89 -16.54
N GLU A 65 -15.94 -50.08 -15.92
CA GLU A 65 -16.36 -49.32 -14.75
C GLU A 65 -15.42 -49.51 -13.57
N ARG A 66 -15.03 -50.76 -13.27
CA ARG A 66 -14.02 -51.05 -12.23
C ARG A 66 -12.70 -50.37 -12.51
N SER A 67 -12.21 -50.44 -13.76
CA SER A 67 -10.95 -49.80 -14.14
C SER A 67 -11.00 -48.28 -13.97
N ASN A 68 -12.12 -47.66 -14.38
CA ASN A 68 -12.37 -46.23 -14.21
C ASN A 68 -12.41 -45.84 -12.72
N PHE A 69 -13.16 -46.60 -11.91
CA PHE A 69 -13.27 -46.38 -10.47
C PHE A 69 -11.91 -46.51 -9.76
N GLU A 70 -11.12 -47.52 -10.12
CA GLU A 70 -9.77 -47.68 -9.57
C GLU A 70 -8.84 -46.53 -9.96
N ARG A 71 -8.92 -46.06 -11.22
CA ARG A 71 -8.14 -44.91 -11.69
C ARG A 71 -8.52 -43.65 -10.91
N GLU A 72 -9.82 -43.35 -10.81
CA GLU A 72 -10.31 -42.20 -10.05
C GLU A 72 -9.92 -42.28 -8.58
N THR A 73 -10.02 -43.47 -7.97
CA THR A 73 -9.60 -43.69 -6.59
C THR A 73 -8.11 -43.44 -6.40
N ARG A 74 -7.27 -43.90 -7.33
CA ARG A 74 -5.82 -43.63 -7.31
C ARG A 74 -5.52 -42.15 -7.45
N GLU A 75 -6.19 -41.45 -8.37
CA GLU A 75 -6.03 -40.01 -8.59
C GLU A 75 -6.45 -39.20 -7.34
N ARG A 76 -7.64 -39.48 -6.79
CA ARG A 76 -8.10 -38.87 -5.53
C ARG A 76 -7.15 -39.14 -4.38
N ARG A 77 -6.65 -40.37 -4.24
CA ARG A 77 -5.67 -40.71 -3.19
C ARG A 77 -4.36 -39.93 -3.35
N ALA A 78 -3.86 -39.78 -4.58
CA ALA A 78 -2.67 -39.00 -4.85
C ALA A 78 -2.87 -37.50 -4.58
N GLU A 79 -4.05 -36.96 -4.90
CA GLU A 79 -4.42 -35.58 -4.57
C GLU A 79 -4.48 -35.36 -3.06
N LEU A 80 -5.15 -36.26 -2.31
CA LEU A 80 -5.21 -36.20 -0.85
C LEU A 80 -3.81 -36.22 -0.23
N GLN A 81 -2.92 -37.11 -0.66
CA GLN A 81 -1.54 -37.15 -0.18
C GLN A 81 -0.76 -35.86 -0.46
N ARG A 82 -1.01 -35.19 -1.60
CA ARG A 82 -0.41 -33.89 -1.91
C ARG A 82 -0.94 -32.80 -0.99
N LEU A 83 -2.24 -32.79 -0.71
CA LEU A 83 -2.87 -31.84 0.20
C LEU A 83 -2.39 -32.05 1.64
N GLU A 84 -2.32 -33.29 2.12
CA GLU A 84 -1.76 -33.64 3.42
C GLU A 84 -0.32 -33.15 3.58
N LYS A 85 0.55 -33.42 2.60
CA LYS A 85 1.94 -32.92 2.62
C LYS A 85 2.00 -31.39 2.69
N ARG A 86 1.14 -30.69 1.94
CA ARG A 86 1.07 -29.23 1.94
C ARG A 86 0.57 -28.69 3.29
N LEU A 87 -0.38 -29.38 3.92
CA LEU A 87 -0.91 -29.02 5.23
C LEU A 87 0.15 -29.22 6.31
N LEU A 88 0.82 -30.38 6.34
CA LEU A 88 1.92 -30.64 7.27
C LEU A 88 3.04 -29.60 7.16
N GLN A 89 3.40 -29.20 5.93
CA GLN A 89 4.40 -28.15 5.73
C GLN A 89 3.89 -26.77 6.22
N LYS A 90 2.59 -26.49 6.11
CA LYS A 90 2.01 -25.26 6.68
C LYS A 90 2.00 -25.30 8.21
N GLU A 91 1.65 -26.43 8.81
CA GLU A 91 1.68 -26.64 10.26
C GLU A 91 3.10 -26.45 10.81
N GLU A 92 4.10 -27.11 10.22
CA GLU A 92 5.50 -26.94 10.64
C GLU A 92 5.98 -25.47 10.52
N ASN A 93 5.55 -24.77 9.48
CA ASN A 93 5.86 -23.35 9.31
C ASN A 93 5.13 -22.46 10.31
N LEU A 94 3.92 -22.81 10.72
CA LEU A 94 3.17 -22.11 11.76
C LEU A 94 3.82 -22.34 13.12
N ASP A 95 4.18 -23.58 13.45
CA ASP A 95 4.88 -23.91 14.71
C ASP A 95 6.19 -23.13 14.83
N LYS A 96 6.99 -23.08 13.76
CA LYS A 96 8.22 -22.24 13.73
C LYS A 96 7.92 -20.75 13.94
N ARG A 97 6.82 -20.24 13.40
CA ARG A 97 6.41 -18.84 13.59
C ARG A 97 5.98 -18.59 15.03
N VAL A 98 5.23 -19.51 15.63
CA VAL A 98 4.83 -19.44 17.04
C VAL A 98 6.07 -19.43 17.93
N ASP A 99 7.02 -20.35 17.72
CA ASP A 99 8.28 -20.37 18.47
C ASP A 99 9.08 -19.07 18.37
N VAL A 100 9.10 -18.44 17.19
CA VAL A 100 9.76 -17.14 16.98
C VAL A 100 9.00 -16.02 17.70
N LEU A 101 7.67 -16.04 17.67
CA LEU A 101 6.84 -15.06 18.37
C LEU A 101 7.00 -15.19 19.89
N ASP A 102 6.96 -16.41 20.44
CA ASP A 102 7.17 -16.66 21.87
C ASP A 102 8.54 -16.18 22.35
N LYS A 103 9.59 -16.38 21.55
CA LYS A 103 10.93 -15.86 21.85
C LYS A 103 10.94 -14.33 21.84
N LYS A 104 10.29 -13.69 20.86
CA LYS A 104 10.19 -12.24 20.79
C LYS A 104 9.38 -11.67 21.94
N GLU A 105 8.28 -12.30 22.31
CA GLU A 105 7.45 -11.91 23.45
C GLU A 105 8.27 -11.94 24.73
N LYS A 106 8.98 -13.05 25.02
CA LYS A 106 9.88 -13.14 26.17
C LYS A 106 10.96 -12.05 26.18
N LEU A 107 11.54 -11.73 25.01
CA LEU A 107 12.53 -10.65 24.90
C LEU A 107 11.92 -9.27 25.17
N ILE A 108 10.72 -9.01 24.66
CA ILE A 108 9.99 -7.76 24.89
C ILE A 108 9.63 -7.63 26.37
N THR A 109 9.03 -8.66 26.97
CA THR A 109 8.68 -8.66 28.40
C THR A 109 9.91 -8.45 29.30
N ASN A 110 11.06 -9.05 28.95
CA ASN A 110 12.30 -8.82 29.70
C ASN A 110 12.79 -7.38 29.55
N ARG A 111 12.69 -6.79 28.36
CA ARG A 111 13.05 -5.39 28.12
C ARG A 111 12.12 -4.44 28.88
N GLU A 112 10.82 -4.69 28.86
CA GLU A 112 9.82 -3.92 29.62
C GLU A 112 10.19 -3.91 31.11
N ARG A 113 10.46 -5.08 31.70
CA ARG A 113 10.92 -5.18 33.09
C ARG A 113 12.21 -4.40 33.38
N MET A 114 13.16 -4.41 32.44
CA MET A 114 14.41 -3.64 32.59
C MET A 114 14.16 -2.13 32.50
N VAL A 115 13.26 -1.70 31.62
CA VAL A 115 12.85 -0.29 31.50
C VAL A 115 12.14 0.14 32.78
N ASP A 116 11.16 -0.63 33.26
CA ASP A 116 10.43 -0.35 34.50
C ASP A 116 11.38 -0.24 35.71
N ALA A 117 12.38 -1.13 35.79
CA ALA A 117 13.40 -1.08 36.83
C ALA A 117 14.23 0.21 36.77
N LYS A 118 14.69 0.59 35.57
CA LYS A 118 15.44 1.84 35.35
C LYS A 118 14.61 3.08 35.62
N GLU A 119 13.33 3.08 35.23
CA GLU A 119 12.43 4.20 35.54
C GLU A 119 12.23 4.36 37.05
N SER A 120 12.13 3.24 37.78
CA SER A 120 12.03 3.25 39.24
C SER A 120 13.30 3.77 39.90
N GLU A 121 14.48 3.34 39.42
CA GLU A 121 15.79 3.84 39.86
C GLU A 121 15.93 5.34 39.58
N LEU A 122 15.63 5.77 38.36
CA LEU A 122 15.72 7.17 37.96
C LEU A 122 14.77 8.08 38.75
N LYS A 123 13.58 7.58 39.11
CA LYS A 123 12.66 8.30 40.02
C LYS A 123 13.23 8.44 41.44
N LYS A 124 13.94 7.42 41.95
CA LYS A 124 14.61 7.51 43.26
C LYS A 124 15.76 8.50 43.22
N ASP A 125 16.61 8.42 42.20
CA ASP A 125 17.74 9.34 42.02
C ASP A 125 17.25 10.79 41.89
N GLN A 126 16.17 11.03 41.14
CA GLN A 126 15.54 12.35 41.04
C GLN A 126 15.06 12.86 42.40
N GLU A 127 14.45 12.00 43.21
CA GLU A 127 13.98 12.35 44.55
C GLU A 127 15.15 12.62 45.51
N GLU A 128 16.24 11.86 45.42
CA GLU A 128 17.47 12.10 46.20
C GLU A 128 18.17 13.41 45.81
N ILE A 129 18.33 13.66 44.51
CA ILE A 129 18.88 14.91 43.99
C ILE A 129 18.02 16.10 44.45
N ARG A 130 16.69 15.96 44.41
CA ARG A 130 15.78 17.01 44.87
C ARG A 130 15.99 17.31 46.36
N LYS A 131 16.07 16.28 47.21
CA LYS A 131 16.33 16.44 48.65
C LYS A 131 17.69 17.06 48.92
N GLU A 132 18.71 16.67 48.17
CA GLU A 132 20.06 17.21 48.35
C GLU A 132 20.17 18.66 47.86
N LEU A 133 19.46 19.03 46.79
CA LEU A 133 19.31 20.42 46.36
C LEU A 133 18.58 21.26 47.40
N GLU A 134 17.49 20.76 48.00
CA GLU A 134 16.80 21.43 49.12
C GLU A 134 17.74 21.60 50.33
N ARG A 135 18.60 20.62 50.61
CA ARG A 135 19.58 20.67 51.70
C ARG A 135 20.71 21.67 51.45
N ILE A 136 21.31 21.66 50.25
CA ILE A 136 22.45 22.53 49.89
C ILE A 136 22.02 23.98 49.73
N SER A 137 20.85 24.21 49.12
CA SER A 137 20.32 25.55 48.94
C SER A 137 19.79 26.17 50.24
N GLY A 138 19.53 25.34 51.27
CA GLY A 138 18.90 25.79 52.52
C GLY A 138 17.52 26.43 52.29
N LEU A 139 16.96 26.25 51.10
CA LEU A 139 15.75 26.84 50.58
C LEU A 139 14.84 25.71 50.10
N THR A 140 13.56 25.82 50.43
CA THR A 140 12.53 24.89 49.96
C THR A 140 12.32 25.05 48.45
N ALA A 141 11.86 24.00 47.76
CA ALA A 141 11.59 24.05 46.32
C ALA A 141 10.63 25.20 45.91
N GLU A 142 9.72 25.57 46.81
CA GLU A 142 8.82 26.72 46.67
C GLU A 142 9.59 28.06 46.66
N GLU A 143 10.57 28.21 47.54
CA GLU A 143 11.40 29.42 47.66
C GLU A 143 12.33 29.59 46.46
N VAL A 144 12.92 28.51 45.95
CA VAL A 144 13.75 28.54 44.72
C VAL A 144 12.89 28.92 43.52
N LYS A 145 11.69 28.35 43.38
CA LYS A 145 10.75 28.71 42.31
C LYS A 145 10.37 30.19 42.37
N ASN A 146 10.08 30.70 43.56
CA ASN A 146 9.75 32.12 43.76
C ASN A 146 10.96 33.04 43.47
N MET A 147 12.16 32.63 43.83
CA MET A 147 13.39 33.37 43.54
C MET A 147 13.70 33.39 42.03
N LEU A 148 13.49 32.27 41.33
CA LEU A 148 13.67 32.17 39.88
C LEU A 148 12.65 33.03 39.12
N ILE A 149 11.38 32.99 39.54
CA ILE A 149 10.32 33.84 38.98
C ILE A 149 10.67 35.31 39.20
N LYS A 150 11.10 35.69 40.41
CA LYS A 150 11.46 37.07 40.73
C LYS A 150 12.68 37.58 39.94
N SER A 151 13.70 36.74 39.77
CA SER A 151 14.86 37.06 38.93
C SER A 151 14.46 37.25 37.46
N LEU A 152 13.59 36.38 36.94
CA LEU A 152 13.08 36.48 35.57
C LEU A 152 12.22 37.74 35.37
N GLU A 153 11.41 38.11 36.35
CA GLU A 153 10.65 39.37 36.35
C GLU A 153 11.57 40.60 36.38
N GLU A 154 12.64 40.58 37.17
CA GLU A 154 13.61 41.69 37.26
C GLU A 154 14.45 41.84 35.99
N GLU A 155 14.85 40.73 35.37
CA GLU A 155 15.52 40.71 34.05
C GLU A 155 14.59 41.22 32.96
N SER A 156 13.36 40.72 32.89
CA SER A 156 12.36 41.18 31.93
C SER A 156 12.05 42.68 32.07
N ARG A 157 12.02 43.22 33.30
CA ARG A 157 11.87 44.67 33.52
C ARG A 157 13.07 45.47 33.05
N ARG A 158 14.29 44.97 33.25
CA ARG A 158 15.51 45.64 32.79
C ARG A 158 15.55 45.71 31.26
N ASP A 159 15.22 44.62 30.59
CA ASP A 159 15.15 44.56 29.12
C ASP A 159 14.06 45.48 28.57
N ALA A 160 12.90 45.50 29.23
CA ALA A 160 11.84 46.45 28.90
C ALA A 160 12.31 47.91 29.06
N GLN A 161 13.05 48.23 30.12
CA GLN A 161 13.56 49.59 30.35
C GLN A 161 14.63 49.99 29.32
N ILE A 162 15.51 49.07 28.93
CA ILE A 162 16.50 49.30 27.85
C ILE A 162 15.76 49.60 26.55
N THR A 163 14.72 48.82 26.24
CA THR A 163 13.90 49.01 25.04
C THR A 163 13.18 50.37 25.07
N ILE A 164 12.62 50.77 26.21
CA ILE A 164 11.98 52.09 26.38
C ILE A 164 12.99 53.22 26.18
N ASN A 165 14.19 53.12 26.78
CA ASN A 165 15.23 54.14 26.62
C ASN A 165 15.72 54.24 25.16
N LEU A 166 15.79 53.12 24.45
CA LEU A 166 16.12 53.09 23.03
C LEU A 166 15.06 53.83 22.20
N ILE A 167 13.77 53.52 22.42
CA ILE A 167 12.65 54.19 21.77
C ILE A 167 12.63 55.69 22.08
N GLU A 168 12.90 56.10 23.33
CA GLU A 168 12.99 57.52 23.70
C GLU A 168 14.16 58.23 23.00
N THR A 169 15.29 57.53 22.83
CA THR A 169 16.47 58.08 22.15
C THR A 169 16.20 58.23 20.65
N GLU A 170 15.59 57.23 20.02
CA GLU A 170 15.14 57.29 18.62
C GLU A 170 14.13 58.42 18.42
N ALA A 171 13.14 58.56 19.32
CA ALA A 171 12.16 59.65 19.25
C ALA A 171 12.81 61.04 19.39
N LYS A 172 13.86 61.19 20.21
CA LYS A 172 14.63 62.44 20.33
C LYS A 172 15.44 62.75 19.08
N VAL A 173 16.09 61.74 18.49
CA VAL A 173 16.83 61.88 17.23
C VAL A 173 15.88 62.27 16.10
N LEU A 174 14.73 61.61 15.98
CA LEU A 174 13.70 61.96 14.99
C LEU A 174 13.19 63.40 15.16
N LYS A 175 13.01 63.85 16.40
CA LYS A 175 12.58 65.23 16.70
C LYS A 175 13.66 66.27 16.40
N GLN A 176 14.93 65.93 16.57
CA GLN A 176 16.07 66.78 16.15
C GLN A 176 16.20 66.82 14.63
N MET A 177 16.03 65.68 13.96
CA MET A 177 16.05 65.59 12.50
C MET A 177 14.91 66.39 11.86
N SER A 178 13.71 66.39 12.44
CA SER A 178 12.57 67.18 11.95
C SER A 178 12.65 68.68 12.26
N SER A 179 13.55 69.12 13.15
CA SER A 179 13.84 70.55 13.38
C SER A 179 14.91 71.12 12.47
N ASN A 180 15.62 70.31 11.68
CA ASN A 180 16.61 70.80 10.73
C ASN A 180 15.97 71.00 9.34
N PRO A 181 15.82 72.24 8.83
CA PRO A 181 15.12 72.51 7.57
C PRO A 181 15.80 71.87 6.34
N VAL A 182 17.04 71.40 6.49
CA VAL A 182 17.78 70.67 5.43
C VAL A 182 17.23 69.26 5.23
N CYS A 183 16.89 68.53 6.31
CA CYS A 183 16.38 67.16 6.22
C CYS A 183 14.95 67.12 5.68
N ASP A 184 14.11 68.08 6.08
CA ASP A 184 12.72 68.20 5.60
C ASP A 184 12.68 68.47 4.09
N ARG A 185 13.62 69.29 3.60
CA ARG A 185 13.78 69.57 2.17
C ARG A 185 14.31 68.36 1.40
N TYR A 186 15.21 67.58 1.99
CA TYR A 186 15.75 66.36 1.37
C TYR A 186 14.69 65.27 1.20
N ILE A 187 13.83 65.06 2.21
CA ILE A 187 12.72 64.11 2.16
C ILE A 187 11.67 64.56 1.14
N THR A 188 11.35 65.86 1.12
CA THR A 188 10.40 66.43 0.14
C THR A 188 10.90 66.28 -1.29
N CYS A 189 12.19 66.57 -1.55
CA CYS A 189 12.79 66.38 -2.87
C CYS A 189 12.85 64.91 -3.31
N TYR A 190 13.07 63.97 -2.39
CA TYR A 190 13.09 62.54 -2.70
C TYR A 190 11.70 62.01 -3.10
N TYR A 191 10.64 62.47 -2.40
CA TYR A 191 9.26 62.12 -2.75
C TYR A 191 8.79 62.80 -4.05
N ASP A 192 9.17 64.06 -4.31
CA ASP A 192 8.87 64.74 -5.59
C ASP A 192 9.53 64.02 -6.77
N TYR A 193 10.80 63.63 -6.64
CA TYR A 193 11.50 62.85 -7.66
C TYR A 193 10.83 61.49 -7.93
N PHE A 194 10.41 60.78 -6.88
CA PHE A 194 9.72 59.50 -7.00
C PHE A 194 8.35 59.65 -7.68
N LEU A 195 7.60 60.70 -7.36
CA LEU A 195 6.31 61.01 -7.99
C LEU A 195 6.46 61.38 -9.46
N HIS A 196 7.47 62.19 -9.82
CA HIS A 196 7.74 62.55 -11.22
C HIS A 196 8.20 61.35 -12.08
N THR A 197 8.93 60.40 -11.48
CA THR A 197 9.37 59.17 -12.16
C THR A 197 8.19 58.23 -12.45
N ILE A 198 7.21 58.13 -11.54
CA ILE A 198 6.00 57.31 -11.74
C ILE A 198 5.01 58.00 -12.70
N ALA A 199 4.96 59.34 -12.71
CA ALA A 199 4.04 60.12 -13.53
C ALA A 199 4.43 60.21 -15.03
N GLY A 200 5.62 59.73 -15.42
CA GLY A 200 5.98 59.51 -16.83
C GLY A 200 6.08 60.75 -17.71
N THR A 201 6.35 61.93 -17.14
CA THR A 201 6.49 63.18 -17.90
C THR A 201 7.84 63.85 -17.68
N ASP A 202 8.61 63.87 -18.76
CA ASP A 202 9.78 64.72 -19.10
C ASP A 202 11.14 64.00 -19.17
N ASP A 203 11.82 64.28 -20.28
CA ASP A 203 12.97 63.56 -20.85
C ASP A 203 14.14 64.56 -20.96
N ARG A 204 14.71 64.95 -19.81
CA ARG A 204 15.93 65.76 -19.72
C ARG A 204 16.82 65.34 -18.55
N PRO A 205 18.06 64.86 -18.78
CA PRO A 205 18.98 64.46 -17.73
C PRO A 205 19.77 65.68 -17.24
N SER A 206 19.49 66.17 -16.02
CA SER A 206 20.38 67.14 -15.38
C SER A 206 21.59 66.40 -14.80
N GLN A 207 22.77 66.76 -15.29
CA GLN A 207 24.11 66.22 -15.01
C GLN A 207 24.51 66.06 -13.53
N TYR A 208 23.68 66.48 -12.57
CA TYR A 208 23.84 66.17 -11.15
C TYR A 208 23.54 64.71 -10.80
N LEU A 209 22.75 64.01 -11.61
CA LEU A 209 22.31 62.65 -11.29
C LEU A 209 23.40 61.59 -11.51
N ILE A 210 24.35 61.80 -12.45
CA ILE A 210 25.40 60.82 -12.76
C ILE A 210 26.49 60.78 -11.68
N VAL A 211 26.85 61.94 -11.11
CA VAL A 211 27.88 62.01 -10.06
C VAL A 211 27.37 61.40 -8.74
N VAL A 212 26.08 61.56 -8.45
CA VAL A 212 25.48 61.02 -7.23
C VAL A 212 25.17 59.52 -7.39
N THR A 213 24.82 59.04 -8.58
CA THR A 213 24.63 57.60 -8.78
C THR A 213 25.92 56.80 -8.81
N ASP A 214 27.04 57.31 -9.34
CA ASP A 214 28.32 56.56 -9.32
C ASP A 214 28.99 56.56 -7.92
N TYR A 215 28.74 57.58 -7.09
CA TYR A 215 29.20 57.59 -5.69
C TYR A 215 28.30 56.77 -4.75
N ILE A 216 27.05 56.48 -5.16
CA ILE A 216 26.03 55.79 -4.35
C ILE A 216 25.61 54.44 -4.99
N THR A 217 26.24 53.98 -6.07
CA THR A 217 26.09 52.60 -6.55
C THR A 217 26.74 51.64 -5.56
N GLY A 218 26.00 51.35 -4.51
CA GLY A 218 25.58 50.01 -4.11
C GLY A 218 26.66 49.10 -3.52
N GLU A 219 27.79 48.90 -4.20
CA GLU A 219 28.75 47.87 -3.82
C GLU A 219 29.57 48.29 -2.61
N SER A 220 30.13 49.50 -2.57
CA SER A 220 31.02 49.90 -1.46
C SER A 220 30.29 50.06 -0.13
N LEU A 221 29.08 50.65 -0.15
CA LEU A 221 28.30 50.86 1.07
C LEU A 221 27.70 49.57 1.61
N GLN A 222 27.20 48.68 0.74
CA GLN A 222 26.70 47.37 1.17
C GLN A 222 27.84 46.48 1.71
N GLN A 223 29.03 46.53 1.12
CA GLN A 223 30.17 45.73 1.59
C GLN A 223 30.73 46.23 2.92
N ILE A 224 30.73 47.54 3.16
CA ILE A 224 31.10 48.13 4.45
C ILE A 224 30.03 47.83 5.52
N LEU A 225 28.75 47.91 5.17
CA LEU A 225 27.65 47.55 6.09
C LEU A 225 27.64 46.06 6.42
N LEU A 226 27.91 45.18 5.45
CA LEU A 226 28.07 43.74 5.68
C LEU A 226 29.30 43.42 6.55
N ASP A 227 30.43 44.13 6.38
CA ASP A 227 31.63 43.95 7.21
C ASP A 227 31.42 44.44 8.66
N GLN A 228 30.65 45.52 8.85
CA GLN A 228 30.33 46.04 10.20
C GLN A 228 29.29 45.19 10.94
N VAL A 229 28.27 44.68 10.23
CA VAL A 229 27.28 43.74 10.79
C VAL A 229 27.91 42.37 11.07
N GLY A 230 28.79 41.88 10.20
CA GLY A 230 29.52 40.62 10.39
C GLY A 230 30.49 40.62 11.59
N LYS A 231 30.96 41.80 12.02
CA LYS A 231 31.83 41.98 13.20
C LYS A 231 31.07 42.29 14.50
N GLY A 232 29.73 42.31 14.47
CA GLY A 232 28.88 42.48 15.65
C GLY A 232 29.03 43.84 16.35
N ASN A 233 29.65 44.83 15.71
CA ASN A 233 29.91 46.14 16.30
C ASN A 233 29.33 47.24 15.40
N PHE A 234 28.00 47.28 15.33
CA PHE A 234 27.26 48.26 14.53
C PHE A 234 27.10 49.55 15.33
N ASP A 235 28.04 50.48 15.15
CA ASP A 235 27.99 51.78 15.82
C ASP A 235 27.22 52.79 14.96
N MET A 236 25.98 53.07 15.35
CA MET A 236 25.08 54.00 14.66
C MET A 236 25.67 55.42 14.57
N ASN A 237 26.52 55.81 15.52
CA ASN A 237 27.20 57.12 15.49
C ASN A 237 28.21 57.21 14.36
N LYS A 238 28.94 56.12 14.06
CA LYS A 238 29.86 56.07 12.91
C LYS A 238 29.13 56.18 11.59
N LEU A 239 27.95 55.57 11.50
CA LEU A 239 27.11 55.61 10.30
C LEU A 239 26.53 57.01 10.09
N LEU A 240 26.04 57.66 11.15
CA LEU A 240 25.65 59.07 11.10
C LEU A 240 26.81 60.00 10.75
N GLN A 241 28.01 59.72 11.27
CA GLN A 241 29.20 60.52 10.99
C GLN A 241 29.67 60.37 9.54
N MET A 242 29.63 59.17 8.97
CA MET A 242 29.86 58.95 7.53
C MET A 242 28.81 59.65 6.67
N MET A 243 27.53 59.57 7.03
CA MET A 243 26.48 60.29 6.30
C MET A 243 26.67 61.82 6.38
N PHE A 244 27.15 62.32 7.52
CA PHE A 244 27.45 63.74 7.72
C PHE A 244 28.69 64.18 6.92
N GLU A 245 29.75 63.38 6.87
CA GLU A 245 30.94 63.65 6.04
C GLU A 245 30.62 63.64 4.55
N ILE A 246 29.76 62.71 4.10
CA ILE A 246 29.27 62.68 2.71
C ILE A 246 28.41 63.91 2.42
N ALA A 247 27.54 64.33 3.33
CA ALA A 247 26.75 65.55 3.17
C ALA A 247 27.63 66.80 3.11
N GLN A 248 28.68 66.91 3.95
CA GLN A 248 29.65 68.00 3.90
C GLN A 248 30.48 68.01 2.62
N ALA A 249 30.81 66.84 2.06
CA ALA A 249 31.53 66.74 0.79
C ALA A 249 30.66 67.19 -0.40
N VAL A 250 29.34 67.00 -0.33
CA VAL A 250 28.38 67.45 -1.34
C VAL A 250 28.16 68.97 -1.28
N ASP A 251 28.20 69.59 -0.10
CA ASP A 251 28.09 71.06 0.05
C ASP A 251 29.35 71.82 -0.42
N TYR A 252 30.44 71.14 -0.73
CA TYR A 252 31.70 71.75 -1.19
C TYR A 252 31.90 71.71 -2.73
N ILE A 253 30.91 71.24 -3.50
CA ILE A 253 30.89 71.18 -4.98
C ILE A 253 29.74 72.05 -5.52
#